data_AF-A0A959IT59-F1
#
_entry.id   AF-A0A959IT59-F1
#
_cell.length_a   1.000
_cell.length_b   1.000
_cell.length_c   1.000
_cell.angle_alpha   90.00
_cell.angle_beta   90.00
_cell.angle_gamma   90.00
#
_symmetry.space_group_name_H-M   'P 1'
#
loop_
_entity.id
_entity.type
_entity.pdbx_description
1 polymer ?
#
loop_
_entity_poly.entity_id
_entity_poly.type
_entity_poly.pdbx_seq_one_letter_code
_entity_poly.pdbx_strand_id
1 'polypeptide(L)'
;DMAGNVWEWCADWFDMRYYQKEGAQQANTQGPGDAFNPNMPYQSEKVIRGGSFLCSDDYCSGYRNARRMGSTVDTGLNHTGFRCVKDAD
;
A
#
# COMPACT_ATOMS: atom_id res chain seq x y z
N ASP A 1 4.12 11.04 -10.00
CA ASP A 1 3.66 10.00 -10.94
C ASP A 1 2.88 8.97 -10.13
N MET A 2 1.63 8.64 -10.48
CA MET A 2 0.79 7.76 -9.65
C MET A 2 0.85 6.28 -10.08
N ALA A 3 1.35 6.01 -11.29
CA ALA A 3 1.36 4.68 -11.88
C ALA A 3 2.75 4.42 -12.50
N GLY A 4 3.63 3.76 -11.74
CA GLY A 4 5.03 3.54 -12.09
C GLY A 4 5.98 4.49 -11.38
N ASN A 5 7.19 4.64 -11.92
CA ASN A 5 8.34 5.29 -11.28
C ASN A 5 8.76 4.61 -9.97
N VAL A 6 8.11 4.88 -8.84
CA VAL A 6 8.41 4.22 -7.56
C VAL A 6 7.11 3.84 -6.87
N TRP A 7 7.13 2.73 -6.13
CA TRP A 7 6.07 2.44 -5.17
C TRP A 7 6.00 3.57 -4.15
N GLU A 8 4.81 3.91 -3.69
CA GLU A 8 4.61 5.00 -2.75
C GLU A 8 3.99 4.48 -1.44
N TRP A 9 4.66 4.76 -0.32
CA TRP A 9 4.16 4.47 1.02
C TRP A 9 2.85 5.21 1.32
N CYS A 10 1.93 4.54 2.00
CA CYS A 10 0.72 5.11 2.59
C CYS A 10 0.73 4.94 4.12
N ALA A 11 -0.06 5.77 4.82
CA ALA A 11 -0.15 5.74 6.27
C ALA A 11 -0.85 4.47 6.81
N ASP A 12 -1.71 3.85 6.01
CA ASP A 12 -2.53 2.68 6.35
C ASP A 12 -1.71 1.42 6.65
N TRP A 13 -2.17 0.64 7.63
CA TRP A 13 -1.71 -0.75 7.77
C TRP A 13 -2.26 -1.64 6.65
N PHE A 14 -1.45 -2.59 6.19
CA PHE A 14 -1.86 -3.53 5.16
C PHE A 14 -2.63 -4.71 5.78
N ASP A 15 -3.94 -4.75 5.55
CA ASP A 15 -4.79 -5.91 5.86
C ASP A 15 -5.45 -6.43 4.58
N MET A 16 -5.15 -7.67 4.21
CA MET A 16 -5.69 -8.31 3.01
C MET A 16 -7.22 -8.40 2.97
N ARG A 17 -7.88 -8.44 4.15
CA ARG A 17 -9.33 -8.55 4.29
C ARG A 17 -10.01 -7.19 4.45
N TYR A 18 -9.26 -6.10 4.57
CA TYR A 18 -9.81 -4.82 5.00
C TYR A 18 -11.06 -4.38 4.22
N TYR A 19 -11.01 -4.50 2.89
CA TYR A 19 -12.12 -4.09 2.01
C TYR A 19 -13.40 -4.94 2.16
N GLN A 20 -13.35 -6.06 2.89
CA GLN A 20 -14.53 -6.87 3.23
C GLN A 20 -15.14 -6.47 4.57
N LYS A 21 -14.46 -5.62 5.36
CA LYS A 21 -14.94 -5.14 6.67
C LYS A 21 -15.82 -3.91 6.48
N GLU A 22 -16.82 -3.73 7.34
CA GLU A 22 -17.72 -2.56 7.31
C GLU A 22 -16.97 -1.23 7.38
N GLY A 23 -15.88 -1.17 8.16
CA GLY A 23 -15.04 0.03 8.29
C GLY A 23 -14.44 0.53 6.97
N ALA A 24 -14.27 -0.32 5.95
CA ALA A 24 -13.76 0.10 4.65
C ALA A 24 -14.79 0.90 3.83
N GLN A 25 -16.07 0.85 4.18
CA GLN A 25 -17.13 1.63 3.53
C GLN A 25 -17.29 3.03 4.14
N GLN A 26 -16.63 3.31 5.27
CA GLN A 26 -16.69 4.62 5.92
C GLN A 26 -15.95 5.66 5.09
N ALA A 27 -16.59 6.81 4.89
CA ALA A 27 -15.94 7.96 4.27
C ALA A 27 -14.72 8.39 5.10
N ASN A 28 -13.62 8.73 4.42
CA ASN A 28 -12.36 9.14 5.05
C ASN A 28 -11.83 8.17 6.11
N THR A 29 -12.05 6.87 5.90
CA THR A 29 -11.46 5.85 6.76
C THR A 29 -9.93 5.96 6.80
N GLN A 30 -9.35 5.70 7.97
CA GLN A 30 -7.90 5.73 8.23
C GLN A 30 -7.23 4.36 8.01
N GLY A 31 -7.97 3.43 7.38
CA GLY A 31 -7.53 2.05 7.21
C GLY A 31 -7.79 1.18 8.46
N PRO A 32 -7.20 -0.01 8.52
CA PRO A 32 -7.26 -0.89 9.68
C PRO A 32 -6.34 -0.41 10.81
N GLY A 33 -6.67 -0.78 12.06
CA GLY A 33 -5.83 -0.49 13.22
C GLY A 33 -4.56 -1.35 13.31
N ASP A 34 -4.56 -2.50 12.63
CA ASP A 34 -3.51 -3.51 12.62
C ASP A 34 -3.25 -4.06 11.21
N ALA A 35 -2.06 -4.63 11.00
CA ALA A 35 -1.72 -5.32 9.77
C ALA A 35 -2.24 -6.77 9.79
N PHE A 36 -2.62 -7.29 8.62
CA PHE A 36 -2.96 -8.70 8.46
C PHE A 36 -2.58 -9.21 7.07
N ASN A 37 -1.61 -10.13 7.05
CA ASN A 37 -1.20 -10.85 5.87
C ASN A 37 -0.90 -12.32 6.23
N PRO A 38 -1.78 -13.30 5.91
CA PRO A 38 -1.54 -14.71 6.19
C PRO A 38 -0.29 -15.29 5.53
N ASN A 39 0.26 -14.65 4.50
CA ASN A 39 1.52 -15.07 3.87
C ASN A 39 2.75 -14.58 4.65
N MET A 40 2.59 -13.59 5.54
CA MET A 40 3.63 -12.99 6.37
C MET A 40 3.14 -12.81 7.82
N PRO A 41 2.77 -13.89 8.54
CA PRO A 41 2.02 -13.81 9.81
C PRO A 41 2.79 -13.15 10.97
N TYR A 42 4.11 -13.00 10.85
CA TYR A 42 4.97 -12.43 11.88
C TYR A 42 5.42 -10.99 11.57
N GLN A 43 4.92 -10.40 10.48
CA GLN A 43 5.32 -9.07 10.04
C GLN A 43 4.14 -8.11 10.12
N SER A 44 4.44 -6.85 10.45
CA SER A 44 3.48 -5.75 10.36
C SER A 44 3.85 -4.86 9.19
N GLU A 45 2.99 -4.84 8.18
CA GLU A 45 3.25 -4.19 6.91
C GLU A 45 2.41 -2.92 6.75
N LYS A 46 3.01 -1.85 6.22
CA LYS A 46 2.28 -0.68 5.73
C LYS A 46 1.97 -0.83 4.25
N VAL A 47 0.91 -0.16 3.79
CA VAL A 47 0.49 -0.21 2.39
C VAL A 47 1.49 0.53 1.49
N ILE A 48 1.82 -0.07 0.35
CA ILE A 48 2.46 0.60 -0.80
C ILE A 48 1.57 0.53 -2.04
N ARG A 49 1.55 1.60 -2.83
CA ARG A 49 0.70 1.77 -4.03
C ARG A 49 1.49 2.28 -5.24
N GLY A 50 0.88 2.17 -6.42
CA GLY A 50 1.37 2.83 -7.64
C GLY A 50 2.33 2.04 -8.51
N GLY A 51 2.97 0.96 -8.02
CA GLY A 51 3.96 0.24 -8.82
C GLY A 51 5.27 1.03 -8.99
N SER A 52 6.24 0.47 -9.71
CA SER A 52 7.53 1.14 -9.92
C SER A 52 8.02 0.95 -11.37
N PHE A 53 9.18 1.53 -11.69
CA PHE A 53 9.88 1.32 -12.95
C PHE A 53 10.27 -0.15 -13.21
N LEU A 54 10.18 -1.02 -12.19
CA LEU A 54 10.40 -2.46 -12.34
C LEU A 54 9.14 -3.25 -12.70
N CYS A 55 7.94 -2.66 -12.73
CA CYS A 55 6.73 -3.42 -13.00
C CYS A 55 6.47 -3.63 -14.49
N SER A 56 6.01 -4.82 -14.85
CA SER A 56 5.65 -5.22 -16.21
C SER A 56 4.43 -6.15 -16.20
N ASP A 57 3.77 -6.26 -17.35
CA ASP A 57 2.58 -7.10 -17.52
C ASP A 57 2.84 -8.58 -17.23
N ASP A 58 4.08 -9.04 -17.41
CA ASP A 58 4.46 -10.44 -17.27
C ASP A 58 4.53 -10.92 -15.81
N TYR A 59 4.88 -10.03 -14.87
CA TYR A 59 5.13 -10.45 -13.47
C TYR A 59 4.66 -9.45 -12.39
N CYS A 60 4.50 -8.16 -12.71
CA CYS A 60 4.05 -7.14 -11.76
C CYS A 60 3.07 -6.17 -12.40
N SER A 61 1.77 -6.36 -12.17
CA SER A 61 0.75 -5.35 -12.49
C SER A 61 0.52 -4.34 -11.36
N GLY A 62 1.63 -3.90 -10.73
CA GLY A 62 1.68 -2.95 -9.61
C GLY A 62 1.15 -1.56 -9.95
N TYR A 63 1.33 -1.15 -11.21
CA TYR A 63 0.91 0.15 -11.76
C TYR A 63 -0.61 0.31 -11.86
N ARG A 64 -1.41 -0.75 -11.70
CA ARG A 64 -2.87 -0.64 -11.68
C ARG A 64 -3.30 0.07 -10.40
N ASN A 65 -4.10 1.12 -10.51
CA ASN A 65 -4.57 1.91 -9.36
C ASN A 65 -5.14 1.03 -8.22
N ALA A 66 -5.94 0.01 -8.53
CA ALA A 66 -6.53 -0.87 -7.52
C ALA A 66 -5.50 -1.78 -6.80
N ARG A 67 -4.29 -1.98 -7.35
CA ARG A 67 -3.28 -2.88 -6.79
C ARG A 67 -2.65 -2.29 -5.54
N ARG A 68 -2.49 -3.11 -4.51
CA ARG A 68 -1.78 -2.80 -3.26
C ARG A 68 -0.84 -3.95 -2.91
N MET A 69 0.24 -3.60 -2.24
CA MET A 69 1.14 -4.56 -1.60
C MET A 69 1.44 -4.06 -0.17
N GLY A 70 2.00 -4.96 0.65
CA GLY A 70 2.54 -4.63 1.96
C GLY A 70 4.06 -4.62 1.93
N SER A 71 4.67 -3.81 2.80
CA SER A 71 6.10 -3.89 3.12
C SER A 71 6.29 -3.48 4.58
N THR A 72 7.28 -4.06 5.25
CA THR A 72 7.61 -3.69 6.64
C THR A 72 8.23 -2.30 6.70
N VAL A 73 7.98 -1.59 7.80
CA VAL A 73 8.35 -0.16 7.96
C VAL A 73 9.86 0.10 8.00
N ASP A 74 10.64 -0.94 8.27
CA ASP A 74 12.11 -0.94 8.31
C ASP A 74 12.75 -1.28 6.96
N THR A 75 11.96 -1.64 5.95
CA THR A 75 12.45 -2.00 4.63
C THR A 75 12.70 -0.76 3.76
N GLY A 76 13.94 -0.62 3.27
CA GLY A 76 14.35 0.36 2.26
C GLY A 76 14.62 -0.30 0.91
N LEU A 77 14.06 0.24 -0.17
CA LEU A 77 14.20 -0.28 -1.54
C LEU A 77 14.44 0.85 -2.54
N ASN A 78 15.28 0.62 -3.55
CA ASN A 78 15.61 1.61 -4.59
C ASN A 78 14.43 2.03 -5.50
N HIS A 79 13.30 1.34 -5.39
CA HIS A 79 12.11 1.51 -6.23
C HIS A 79 10.86 1.81 -5.37
N THR A 80 11.08 2.22 -4.11
CA THR A 80 10.02 2.63 -3.18
C THR A 80 10.36 4.01 -2.60
N GLY A 81 9.45 4.95 -2.76
CA GLY A 81 9.49 6.29 -2.18
C GLY A 81 8.17 6.62 -1.48
N PHE A 82 7.84 7.91 -1.41
CA PHE A 82 6.58 8.39 -0.84
C PHE A 82 6.24 9.77 -1.38
N ARG A 83 5.00 10.20 -1.17
CA ARG A 83 4.57 11.58 -1.35
C ARG A 83 3.83 12.05 -0.11
N CYS A 84 3.92 13.34 0.18
CA CYS A 84 3.23 13.92 1.32
C CYS A 84 1.82 14.40 0.93
N VAL A 85 0.93 14.42 1.92
CA VAL A 85 -0.39 15.06 1.85
C VAL A 85 -0.56 15.95 3.08
N LYS A 86 -1.44 16.94 2.98
CA LYS A 86 -1.85 17.82 4.08
C LYS A 86 -3.37 17.97 4.00
N ASP A 87 -4.04 18.02 5.14
CA ASP A 87 -5.45 18.39 5.21
C ASP A 87 -5.67 19.81 4.66
N ALA A 88 -6.86 20.02 4.08
CA ALA A 88 -7.34 21.35 3.73
C ALA A 88 -7.76 22.06 5.03
N ASP A 89 -7.41 23.35 5.15
CA ASP A 89 -7.76 24.17 6.31
C ASP A 89 -9.28 24.46 6.37
#